data_AF-A0AAV4BRG4-F1
#
_entry.id   AF-A0AAV4BRG4-F1
#
_cell.length_a   1.000
_cell.length_b   1.000
_cell.length_c   1.000
_cell.angle_alpha   90.00
_cell.angle_beta   90.00
_cell.angle_gamma   90.00
#
_symmetry.space_group_name_H-M   'P 1'
#
loop_
_entity.id
_entity.type
_entity.pdbx_description
1 polymer ?
#
loop_
_entity_poly.entity_id
_entity_poly.type
_entity_poly.pdbx_seq_one_letter_code
_entity_poly.pdbx_strand_id
1 'polypeptide(L)'
;MHAKLEDISGKKIKCSNPGCIKSKDGTMLTEKREIYTNGQNMVKIFLKLKGAKKTPKVKKNIEGPTIVKEEVEAAIKKMKNGKGTGPDNIPVTNN
;
A
#
# COMPACT_ATOMS: atom_id res chain seq x y z
N MET A 1 5.30 -12.39 -22.89
CA MET A 1 4.32 -11.34 -22.53
C MET A 1 3.32 -11.95 -21.56
N HIS A 2 3.03 -11.32 -20.43
CA HIS A 2 2.00 -11.81 -19.50
C HIS A 2 0.69 -11.04 -19.76
N ALA A 3 -0.39 -11.78 -19.99
CA ALA A 3 -1.72 -11.20 -20.15
C ALA A 3 -2.21 -10.60 -18.83
N LYS A 4 -3.04 -9.55 -18.90
CA LYS A 4 -3.62 -8.94 -17.69
C LYS A 4 -4.62 -9.93 -17.09
N LEU A 5 -4.68 -9.99 -15.76
CA LEU A 5 -5.55 -10.93 -15.02
C LEU A 5 -7.05 -10.77 -15.36
N GLU A 6 -7.46 -9.59 -15.80
CA GLU A 6 -8.81 -9.31 -16.27
C GLU A 6 -9.12 -10.06 -17.58
N ASP A 7 -8.14 -10.10 -18.50
CA ASP A 7 -8.26 -10.79 -19.79
C ASP A 7 -8.34 -12.31 -19.63
N ILE A 8 -7.75 -12.85 -18.56
CA ILE A 8 -7.74 -14.29 -18.26
C ILE A 8 -9.02 -14.71 -17.53
N SER A 9 -9.52 -13.89 -16.60
CA SER A 9 -10.63 -14.30 -15.72
C SER A 9 -12.03 -13.88 -16.18
N GLY A 10 -12.14 -12.98 -17.16
CA GLY A 10 -13.41 -12.48 -17.69
C GLY A 10 -14.25 -11.69 -16.67
N LYS A 11 -13.71 -11.43 -15.48
CA LYS A 11 -14.37 -10.69 -14.41
C LYS A 11 -13.66 -9.36 -14.21
N LYS A 12 -14.43 -8.26 -14.23
CA LYS A 12 -13.94 -6.94 -13.82
C LYS A 12 -13.50 -7.05 -12.37
N ILE A 13 -12.20 -6.91 -12.09
CA ILE A 13 -11.68 -6.98 -10.73
C ILE A 13 -12.12 -5.70 -10.03
N LYS A 14 -13.27 -5.74 -9.37
CA LYS A 14 -13.67 -4.68 -8.45
C LYS A 14 -12.73 -4.79 -7.25
N CYS A 15 -11.89 -3.78 -7.03
CA CYS A 15 -11.15 -3.60 -5.79
C CYS A 15 -12.15 -3.30 -4.65
N SER A 16 -12.88 -4.32 -4.19
CA SER A 16 -13.86 -4.18 -3.10
C SER A 16 -13.24 -4.23 -1.72
N ASN A 17 -11.94 -4.50 -1.62
CA ASN A 17 -11.17 -4.38 -0.40
C ASN A 17 -9.91 -3.56 -0.71
N PRO A 18 -9.77 -2.32 -0.21
CA PRO A 18 -8.44 -1.74 -0.10
C PRO A 18 -7.64 -2.70 0.78
N GLY A 19 -6.52 -3.23 0.26
CA GLY A 19 -5.69 -4.23 0.93
C GLY A 19 -5.02 -3.66 2.18
N CYS A 20 -5.80 -3.38 3.21
CA CYS A 20 -5.31 -2.90 4.49
C CYS A 20 -4.70 -4.09 5.25
N ILE A 21 -3.54 -3.86 5.84
CA ILE A 21 -2.89 -4.85 6.69
C ILE A 21 -3.68 -4.92 7.99
N LYS A 22 -4.15 -6.11 8.34
CA LYS A 22 -4.97 -6.36 9.53
C LYS A 22 -4.25 -7.29 10.50
N SER A 23 -4.57 -7.13 11.79
CA SER A 23 -4.28 -8.14 12.81
C SER A 23 -5.05 -9.43 12.52
N LYS A 24 -4.70 -10.50 13.24
CA LYS A 24 -5.47 -11.75 13.23
C LYS A 24 -6.93 -11.54 13.66
N ASP A 25 -7.16 -10.56 14.52
CA ASP A 25 -8.48 -10.20 15.05
C ASP A 25 -9.28 -9.29 14.11
N GLY A 26 -8.76 -9.00 12.92
CA GLY A 26 -9.43 -8.19 11.89
C GLY A 26 -9.29 -6.67 12.07
N THR A 27 -8.70 -6.21 13.16
CA THR A 27 -8.36 -4.79 13.40
C THR A 27 -7.32 -4.29 12.40
N MET A 28 -7.48 -3.05 11.90
CA MET A 28 -6.50 -2.44 11.01
C MET A 28 -5.23 -2.08 11.77
N LEU A 29 -4.07 -2.45 11.22
CA LEU A 29 -2.77 -2.05 11.75
C LEU A 29 -2.34 -0.75 11.08
N THR A 30 -2.14 0.29 11.88
CA THR A 30 -1.69 1.61 11.41
C THR A 30 -0.26 1.92 11.84
N GLU A 31 0.23 1.28 12.91
CA GLU A 31 1.56 1.53 13.43
C GLU A 31 2.65 0.78 12.65
N LYS A 32 3.74 1.49 12.32
CA LYS A 32 4.87 0.93 11.56
C LYS A 32 5.47 -0.33 12.21
N ARG A 33 5.59 -0.34 13.53
CA ARG A 33 6.17 -1.45 14.30
C ARG A 33 5.29 -2.70 14.28
N GLU A 34 3.98 -2.51 14.39
CA GLU A 34 3.00 -3.59 14.34
C GLU A 34 2.94 -4.21 12.96
N ILE A 35 2.88 -3.37 11.91
CA ILE A 35 2.92 -3.81 10.51
C ILE A 35 4.19 -4.62 10.23
N TYR A 36 5.35 -4.12 10.68
CA TYR A 36 6.63 -4.82 10.52
C TYR A 36 6.61 -6.19 11.20
N THR A 37 6.13 -6.26 12.44
CA THR A 37 6.06 -7.49 13.23
C THR A 37 5.11 -8.50 12.58
N ASN A 38 3.95 -8.04 12.10
CA ASN A 38 2.99 -8.87 11.40
C ASN A 38 3.58 -9.43 10.11
N GLY A 39 4.23 -8.60 9.29
CA GLY A 39 4.94 -9.03 8.08
C GLY A 39 6.02 -10.08 8.37
N GLN A 40 6.84 -9.88 9.41
CA GLN A 40 7.83 -10.89 9.82
C GLN A 40 7.18 -12.22 10.20
N ASN A 41 6.06 -12.19 10.90
CA ASN A 41 5.34 -13.40 11.29
C ASN A 41 4.78 -14.14 10.07
N MET A 42 4.23 -13.42 9.08
CA MET A 42 3.77 -14.03 7.83
C MET A 42 4.90 -14.72 7.08
N VAL A 43 6.07 -14.08 6.97
CA VAL A 43 7.25 -14.67 6.32
C VAL A 43 7.74 -15.91 7.07
N LYS A 44 7.78 -15.88 8.41
CA LYS A 44 8.15 -17.05 9.22
C LYS A 44 7.21 -18.23 9.00
N ILE A 45 5.90 -17.98 8.96
CA ILE A 45 4.89 -19.03 8.70
C ILE A 45 5.11 -19.63 7.31
N PHE A 46 5.27 -18.77 6.30
CA PHE A 46 5.51 -19.21 4.92
C PHE A 46 6.77 -20.08 4.79
N LEU A 47 7.88 -19.66 5.41
CA LEU A 47 9.14 -20.41 5.39
C LEU A 47 9.02 -21.76 6.10
N LYS A 48 8.27 -21.83 7.22
CA LYS A 48 7.98 -23.10 7.90
C LYS A 48 7.20 -24.05 7.01
N LEU A 49 6.16 -23.57 6.31
CA LEU A 49 5.37 -24.38 5.37
C LEU A 49 6.21 -24.89 4.19
N LYS A 50 7.20 -24.10 3.74
CA LYS A 50 8.14 -24.47 2.67
C LYS A 50 9.29 -25.38 3.15
N GLY A 51 9.38 -25.72 4.44
CA GLY A 51 10.45 -26.55 4.99
C GLY A 51 11.83 -25.87 5.05
N ALA A 52 11.89 -24.54 5.00
CA ALA A 52 13.15 -23.80 5.04
C ALA A 52 13.79 -23.87 6.45
N LYS A 53 15.03 -24.36 6.53
CA LYS A 53 15.77 -24.53 7.79
C LYS A 53 16.29 -23.23 8.41
N LYS A 54 16.32 -22.12 7.65
CA LYS A 54 16.87 -20.82 8.10
C LYS A 54 15.98 -19.68 7.66
N THR A 55 15.73 -18.75 8.59
CA THR A 55 15.10 -17.46 8.28
C THR A 55 16.17 -16.49 7.77
N PRO A 56 15.93 -15.79 6.65
CA PRO A 56 16.84 -14.73 6.21
C PRO A 56 16.92 -13.62 7.25
N LYS A 57 18.12 -13.07 7.48
CA LYS A 57 18.32 -11.90 8.34
C LYS A 57 17.79 -10.67 7.59
N VAL A 58 16.58 -10.24 7.91
CA VAL A 58 16.02 -8.98 7.39
C VAL A 58 16.59 -7.82 8.21
N LYS A 59 17.22 -6.84 7.54
CA LYS A 59 17.63 -5.58 8.20
C LYS A 59 16.38 -4.85 8.69
N LYS A 60 16.37 -4.44 9.96
CA LYS A 60 15.29 -3.66 10.57
C LYS A 60 15.35 -2.21 10.08
N ASN A 61 14.96 -1.97 8.83
CA ASN A 61 14.80 -0.61 8.33
C ASN A 61 13.35 -0.15 8.56
N ILE A 62 13.05 0.26 9.80
CA ILE A 62 11.69 0.68 10.22
C ILE A 62 11.39 2.11 9.74
N GLU A 63 12.45 2.86 9.46
CA GLU A 63 12.37 4.21 8.92
C GLU A 63 12.44 4.14 7.39
N GLY A 64 11.44 4.75 6.76
CA GLY A 64 11.46 4.98 5.32
C GLY A 64 12.34 6.19 4.99
N PRO A 65 12.58 6.45 3.70
CA PRO A 65 13.19 7.71 3.28
C PRO A 65 12.38 8.89 3.83
N THR A 66 13.06 10.00 4.12
CA THR A 66 12.41 11.23 4.56
C THR A 66 11.42 11.68 3.50
N ILE A 67 10.17 11.87 3.89
CA ILE A 67 9.16 12.45 3.00
C ILE A 67 9.50 13.93 2.82
N VAL A 68 9.82 14.34 1.60
CA VAL A 68 10.17 15.75 1.32
C VAL A 68 8.92 16.56 1.01
N LYS A 69 8.97 17.86 1.29
CA LYS A 69 7.86 18.79 1.04
C LYS A 69 7.37 18.74 -0.41
N GLU A 70 8.30 18.65 -1.35
CA GLU A 70 8.04 18.58 -2.79
C GLU A 70 7.20 17.35 -3.19
N GLU A 71 7.45 16.20 -2.57
CA GLU A 71 6.67 14.97 -2.82
C GLU A 71 5.22 15.13 -2.35
N VAL A 72 5.02 15.76 -1.19
CA VAL A 72 3.69 16.01 -0.62
C VAL A 72 2.92 16.99 -1.50
N GLU A 73 3.55 18.09 -1.91
CA GLU A 73 2.95 19.07 -2.81
C GLU A 73 2.58 18.47 -4.17
N ALA A 74 3.47 17.67 -4.76
CA ALA A 74 3.22 16.97 -6.02
C ALA A 74 2.06 15.97 -5.89
N ALA A 75 1.97 15.24 -4.78
CA ALA A 75 0.87 14.31 -4.51
C ALA A 75 -0.47 15.04 -4.38
N ILE A 76 -0.51 16.13 -3.61
CA ILE A 76 -1.72 16.96 -3.45
C ILE A 76 -2.14 17.56 -4.80
N LYS A 77 -1.20 18.07 -5.61
CA LYS A 77 -1.49 18.62 -6.94
C LYS A 77 -2.12 17.56 -7.83
N LYS A 78 -1.57 16.33 -7.85
CA LYS A 78 -2.16 15.19 -8.59
C LYS A 78 -3.56 14.83 -8.09
N MET A 79 -3.80 14.85 -6.78
CA MET A 79 -5.10 14.53 -6.20
C MET A 79 -6.17 15.60 -6.47
N LYS A 80 -5.77 16.86 -6.66
CA LYS A 80 -6.66 17.96 -7.03
C LYS A 80 -6.94 17.97 -8.53
N ASN A 81 -6.01 17.46 -9.35
CA ASN A 81 -6.18 17.42 -10.79
C ASN A 81 -7.40 16.56 -11.18
N GLY A 82 -8.31 17.13 -11.96
CA GLY A 82 -9.57 16.47 -12.37
C GLY A 82 -10.70 16.48 -11.34
N LYS A 83 -10.52 17.11 -10.16
CA LYS A 83 -11.65 17.38 -9.26
C LYS A 83 -12.41 18.62 -9.73
N GLY A 84 -13.74 18.58 -9.59
CA GLY A 84 -14.60 19.72 -9.85
C GLY A 84 -14.28 20.90 -8.95
N THR A 85 -14.68 22.09 -9.38
CA THR A 85 -14.59 23.30 -8.58
C THR A 85 -15.34 23.15 -7.26
N GLY A 86 -14.82 23.80 -6.21
CA GLY A 86 -15.55 23.94 -4.96
C GLY A 86 -16.85 24.74 -5.16
N PRO A 87 -17.69 24.86 -4.11
CA PRO A 87 -18.93 25.64 -4.17
C PRO A 87 -18.70 27.10 -4.58
N ASP A 88 -17.50 27.63 -4.36
CA ASP A 88 -17.09 28.98 -4.77
C ASP A 88 -16.73 29.10 -6.26
N ASN A 89 -16.83 28.01 -7.03
CA ASN A 89 -16.54 27.93 -8.47
C ASN A 89 -15.11 28.34 -8.89
N ILE A 90 -14.13 28.29 -7.98
CA ILE A 90 -12.74 28.64 -8.27
C ILE A 90 -12.00 27.43 -8.87
N PRO A 91 -11.58 27.46 -10.15
CA PRO A 91 -10.85 26.37 -10.78
C PRO A 91 -9.44 26.21 -10.20
N VAL A 92 -8.95 24.97 -10.16
CA VAL A 92 -7.55 24.69 -9.80
C VAL A 92 -6.66 25.24 -10.90
N THR A 93 -5.99 26.38 -10.65
CA THR A 93 -5.02 26.96 -11.56
C THR A 93 -3.71 26.18 -11.49
N ASN A 94 -3.30 25.61 -12.62
CA ASN A 94 -1.98 25.01 -12.77
C ASN A 94 -0.99 26.14 -13.10
N ASN A 95 -0.27 26.64 -12.09
CA ASN A 95 1.03 27.28 -12.30
C ASN A 95 2.13 26.22 -12.40
#